data_AF-A0AAU9L809-F1
#
_entry.id   AF-A0AAU9L809-F1
#
_cell.length_a   1.000
_cell.length_b   1.000
_cell.length_c   1.000
_cell.angle_alpha   90.00
_cell.angle_beta   90.00
_cell.angle_gamma   90.00
#
_symmetry.space_group_name_H-M   'P 1'
#
loop_
_entity.id
_entity.type
_entity.pdbx_description
1 polymer ?
#
loop_
_entity_poly.entity_id
_entity_poly.type
_entity_poly.pdbx_seq_one_letter_code
_entity_poly.pdbx_strand_id
1 'polypeptide(L)' 'MHIARVWERYSESSNYFGGIVAFTRQQFVKVNGFPNNFWGWGGEDNELYSRAMRKKLIVQTPSKNVAGDIYMEGMDA' A
#
# COMPACT_ATOMS: atom_id res chain seq x y z
N MET A 1 -0.07 -6.59 1.00
CA MET A 1 0.51 -6.09 2.27
C MET A 1 0.74 -4.60 2.11
N HIS A 2 0.24 -3.78 3.03
CA HIS A 2 0.52 -2.34 3.08
C HIS A 2 1.67 -2.11 4.06
N ILE A 3 2.86 -1.90 3.50
CA ILE A 3 4.11 -1.75 4.27
C ILE A 3 4.21 -0.33 4.79
N ALA A 4 3.81 0.68 4.01
CA ALA A 4 3.90 2.09 4.41
C ALA A 4 3.15 2.43 5.71
N ARG A 5 2.17 1.62 6.14
CA ARG A 5 1.40 1.85 7.36
C ARG A 5 2.21 1.78 8.66
N VAL A 6 3.45 1.30 8.60
CA VAL A 6 4.36 1.28 9.76
C VAL A 6 4.91 2.65 10.11
N TRP A 7 4.94 3.60 9.16
CA TRP A 7 5.29 5.00 9.41
C TRP A 7 4.05 5.79 9.87
N GLU A 8 4.20 6.61 10.91
CA GLU A 8 3.10 7.35 11.53
C GLU A 8 2.32 8.20 10.53
N ARG A 9 3.04 8.89 9.63
CA ARG A 9 2.50 9.71 8.53
C ARG A 9 1.46 9.00 7.65
N TYR A 10 1.51 7.66 7.56
CA TYR A 10 0.64 6.85 6.71
C TYR A 10 -0.32 5.94 7.50
N SER A 11 -0.37 6.11 8.82
CA SER A 11 -1.10 5.21 9.74
C SER A 11 -2.44 5.76 10.24
N GLU A 12 -2.69 7.07 10.08
CA GLU A 12 -3.85 7.77 10.65
C GLU A 12 -5.19 7.26 10.11
N SER A 13 -5.26 6.91 8.82
CA SER A 13 -6.50 6.45 8.17
C SER A 13 -6.41 4.96 7.82
N SER A 14 -7.42 4.19 8.23
CA SER A 14 -7.55 2.76 7.93
C SER A 14 -7.72 2.46 6.44
N ASN A 15 -8.13 3.45 5.64
CA ASN A 15 -8.31 3.35 4.20
C ASN A 15 -7.15 3.95 3.40
N TYR A 16 -6.11 4.47 4.07
CA TYR A 16 -4.90 4.91 3.38
C TYR A 16 -4.15 3.68 2.86
N PHE A 17 -3.82 3.69 1.56
CA PHE A 17 -3.20 2.55 0.88
C PHE A 17 -2.09 2.98 -0.09
N GLY A 18 -1.51 4.16 0.13
CA GLY A 18 -0.39 4.67 -0.66
C GLY A 18 0.99 4.39 -0.04
N GLY A 19 2.03 4.88 -0.70
CA GLY A 19 3.42 4.75 -0.28
C GLY A 19 4.04 3.44 -0.74
N ILE A 20 3.96 2.38 0.09
CA ILE A 20 4.60 1.09 -0.18
C ILE A 20 3.59 -0.02 0.03
N VAL A 21 3.23 -0.68 -1.07
CA VAL A 21 2.28 -1.80 -1.09
C VAL A 21 2.85 -2.95 -1.91
N ALA A 22 2.75 -4.16 -1.37
CA ALA A 22 3.15 -5.38 -2.05
C ALA A 22 1.92 -6.28 -2.36
N PHE A 23 1.91 -6.82 -3.57
CA PHE A 23 0.96 -7.83 -4.04
C PHE A 23 1.74 -9.04 -4.58
N THR A 24 1.19 -10.24 -4.43
CA THR A 24 1.64 -11.34 -5.29
C THR A 24 1.17 -11.09 -6.72
N ARG A 25 1.83 -11.69 -7.71
CA ARG A 25 1.42 -11.59 -9.12
C ARG A 25 -0.05 -11.96 -9.31
N GLN A 26 -0.52 -13.04 -8.67
CA GLN A 26 -1.90 -13.50 -8.78
C GLN A 26 -2.88 -12.48 -8.17
N GLN A 27 -2.54 -11.87 -7.05
CA GLN A 27 -3.40 -10.85 -6.43
C GLN A 27 -3.47 -9.58 -7.30
N PHE A 28 -2.34 -9.13 -7.86
CA PHE A 28 -2.29 -7.96 -8.72
C PHE A 28 -3.11 -8.15 -10.01
N VAL A 29 -3.01 -9.33 -10.64
CA VAL A 29 -3.86 -9.70 -11.78
C VAL A 29 -5.33 -9.77 -11.36
N LYS A 30 -5.65 -10.33 -10.19
CA LYS A 30 -7.04 -10.46 -9.70
C LYS A 30 -7.72 -9.10 -9.51
N VAL A 31 -6.98 -8.05 -9.14
CA VAL A 31 -7.51 -6.68 -9.01
C VAL A 31 -7.49 -5.89 -10.32
N ASN A 32 -7.04 -6.49 -11.42
CA ASN A 32 -6.84 -5.83 -12.72
C ASN A 32 -5.84 -4.66 -12.67
N GLY A 33 -4.77 -4.81 -11.88
CA GLY A 33 -3.73 -3.80 -11.71
C GLY A 33 -4.23 -2.42 -11.27
N PHE A 34 -3.38 -1.41 -11.49
CA PHE A 34 -3.71 0.00 -11.24
C PHE A 34 -4.76 0.54 -12.25
N PRO A 35 -5.52 1.58 -11.88
CA PRO A 35 -6.31 2.35 -12.84
C PRO A 35 -5.41 3.19 -13.76
N ASN A 36 -5.78 3.32 -15.03
CA ASN A 36 -4.98 4.02 -16.06
C ASN A 36 -5.55 5.40 -16.44
N ASN A 37 -6.50 5.93 -15.66
CA ASN A 37 -7.22 7.17 -15.95
C ASN A 37 -7.03 8.26 -14.89
N PHE A 38 -6.07 8.07 -13.99
CA PHE A 38 -5.62 9.10 -13.05
C PHE A 38 -4.41 9.81 -13.66
N TRP A 39 -4.55 11.12 -13.88
CA TRP A 39 -3.50 11.96 -14.45
C TRP A 39 -3.17 13.07 -13.46
N GLY A 40 -1.89 13.22 -13.12
CA GLY A 40 -1.46 14.09 -12.03
C GLY A 40 -1.47 13.34 -10.68
N TRP A 41 -1.68 14.09 -9.59
CA TRP A 41 -1.54 13.56 -8.24
C TRP A 41 -2.87 13.16 -7.62
N GLY A 42 -2.98 11.89 -7.23
CA GLY A 42 -3.93 11.41 -6.25
C GLY A 42 -5.13 10.64 -6.80
N GLY A 43 -5.61 9.70 -5.98
CA GLY A 43 -6.80 8.89 -6.20
C GLY A 43 -6.53 7.48 -6.75
N GLU A 44 -5.37 7.25 -7.35
CA GLU A 44 -4.96 5.97 -7.93
C GLU A 44 -4.82 4.87 -6.86
N ASP A 45 -4.22 5.21 -5.70
CA ASP A 45 -4.05 4.29 -4.57
C ASP A 45 -5.40 3.98 -3.90
N ASN A 46 -6.30 4.97 -3.83
CA ASN A 46 -7.65 4.78 -3.30
C ASN A 46 -8.48 3.85 -4.18
N GLU A 47 -8.37 3.98 -5.50
CA GLU A 47 -9.04 3.06 -6.44
C GLU A 47 -8.39 1.67 -6.40
N LEU A 48 -7.06 1.56 -6.28
CA LEU A 48 -6.40 0.27 -6.11
C LEU A 48 -6.87 -0.44 -4.83
N TYR A 49 -6.98 0.29 -3.70
CA TYR A 49 -7.55 -0.23 -2.46
C TYR A 49 -9.01 -0.69 -2.66
N SER A 50 -9.82 0.12 -3.34
CA SER A 50 -11.22 -0.20 -3.64
C SER A 50 -11.35 -1.46 -4.50
N ARG A 51 -10.45 -1.67 -5.47
CA ARG A 51 -10.37 -2.92 -6.26
C ARG A 51 -10.00 -4.12 -5.39
N ALA A 52 -9.03 -3.97 -4.48
CA ALA A 52 -8.65 -5.04 -3.55
C ALA A 52 -9.81 -5.46 -2.65
N MET A 53 -10.53 -4.48 -2.08
CA MET A 53 -11.71 -4.73 -1.23
C MET A 53 -12.85 -5.40 -2.01
N ARG A 54 -13.15 -4.95 -3.24
CA ARG A 54 -14.14 -5.62 -4.12
C ARG A 54 -13.79 -7.07 -4.44
N LYS A 55 -12.51 -7.42 -4.48
CA LYS A 55 -12.01 -8.79 -4.69
C LYS A 55 -11.85 -9.58 -3.38
N LYS A 56 -12.31 -9.01 -2.26
CA LYS A 56 -12.26 -9.58 -0.90
C LYS A 56 -10.84 -9.96 -0.49
N LEU A 57 -9.85 -9.18 -0.93
CA LEU A 57 -8.47 -9.34 -0.46
C LEU A 57 -8.33 -8.70 0.92
N ILE A 58 -7.59 -9.36 1.80
CA ILE A 58 -7.29 -8.85 3.14
C ILE A 58 -6.01 -8.03 3.08
N VAL A 59 -6.09 -6.76 3.50
CA VAL A 59 -4.91 -5.90 3.64
C VAL A 59 -4.20 -6.22 4.95
N GLN A 60 -3.05 -6.88 4.84
CA GLN A 60 -2.15 -7.12 5.96
C GLN A 60 -1.17 -5.95 6.11
N THR A 61 -0.82 -5.65 7.35
CA THR A 61 0.20 -4.65 7.73
C THR A 61 1.27 -5.36 8.56
N PRO A 62 2.58 -5.12 8.32
CA PRO A 62 3.63 -5.67 9.19
C PRO A 62 3.53 -5.09 10.60
N SER A 63 4.06 -5.81 11.60
CA SER A 63 4.18 -5.24 12.94
C SER A 63 5.19 -4.09 12.94
N LYS A 64 4.96 -3.06 13.76
CA LYS A 64 5.84 -1.87 13.83
C LYS A 64 7.31 -2.24 14.09
N ASN A 65 7.55 -3.32 14.84
CA ASN A 65 8.90 -3.76 15.21
C ASN A 65 9.72 -4.33 14.04
N VAL A 66 9.06 -4.88 13.00
CA VAL A 66 9.74 -5.40 11.79
C VAL A 66 10.17 -4.28 10.85
N ALA A 67 9.48 -3.13 10.91
CA ALA A 67 9.82 -1.99 10.08
C ALA A 67 11.04 -1.22 10.58
N GLY A 68 11.42 -1.34 11.86
CA GLY A 68 12.62 -0.73 12.44
C GLY A 68 13.88 -0.99 11.63
N ASP A 69 13.98 -2.16 10.99
CA ASP A 69 15.13 -2.52 10.16
C ASP A 69 15.10 -1.85 8.77
N ILE A 70 13.93 -1.41 8.29
CA ILE A 70 13.79 -0.61 7.06
C ILE A 70 14.23 0.84 7.30
N TYR A 71 14.33 1.30 8.56
CA TYR A 71 14.68 2.69 8.91
C TYR A 71 16.17 3.03 8.76
N MET A 72 17.09 2.06 8.67
CA MET A 72 18.51 2.35 8.94
C MET A 72 19.46 2.33 7.74
N GLU A 73 19.01 1.97 6.53
CA GLU A 73 19.93 1.89 5.37
C GLU A 73 19.69 2.93 4.25
N GLY A 74 18.65 3.76 4.33
CA GLY A 74 18.20 4.53 3.16
C GLY A 74 17.90 6.02 3.34
N MET A 75 18.13 6.61 4.52
CA MET A 75 17.83 8.03 4.77
C MET A 75 19.04 8.88 5.16
N ASP A 76 20.25 8.31 5.15
CA ASP A 76 21.51 9.05 5.20
C ASP A 76 22.06 9.22 3.77
N ALA A 77 21.43 10.07 2.96
CA ALA A 77 21.99 10.61 1.71
C ALA A 77 21.32 11.93 1.32
#